data_AF-A0A9X8VMF0-F1
#
_entry.id   AF-A0A9X8VMF0-F1
#
_cell.length_a   1.000
_cell.length_b   1.000
_cell.length_c   1.000
_cell.angle_alpha   90.00
_cell.angle_beta   90.00
_cell.angle_gamma   90.00
#
_symmetry.space_group_name_H-M   'P 1'
#
loop_
_entity.id
_entity.type
_entity.pdbx_description
1 polymer ?
#
loop_
_entity_poly.entity_id
_entity_poly.type
_entity_poly.pdbx_seq_one_letter_code
_entity_poly.pdbx_strand_id
1 'polypeptide(L)'
;LGFGLTASLSFEHPYPFARRLSTLDHLTKGRIGWNIVTSYLESGARNIGHRAQTDHDARYDYADEYLQVVYKLLEGSWEDGAILRDRQRRIFSDPAKIHPINHKGEFFQVPG
;
A
#
# COMPACT_ATOMS: atom_id res chain seq x y z
N LEU A 1 14.95 18.65 1.23
CA LEU A 1 13.77 18.56 2.10
C LEU A 1 12.96 17.32 1.72
N GLY A 2 12.70 16.42 2.68
CA GLY A 2 11.80 15.28 2.54
C GLY A 2 10.46 15.52 3.24
N PHE A 3 9.45 14.69 2.96
CA PHE A 3 8.10 14.81 3.49
C PHE A 3 7.71 13.54 4.24
N GLY A 4 7.63 13.62 5.57
CA GLY A 4 7.11 12.54 6.40
C GLY A 4 5.59 12.65 6.55
N LEU A 5 4.84 11.66 6.07
CA LEU A 5 3.41 11.55 6.30
C LEU A 5 3.10 10.51 7.38
N THR A 6 2.18 10.83 8.28
CA THR A 6 1.59 9.84 9.19
C THR A 6 0.28 9.38 8.58
N ALA A 7 0.19 8.08 8.28
CA ALA A 7 -1.03 7.44 7.81
C ALA A 7 -1.24 6.14 8.58
N SER A 8 -2.45 5.98 9.11
CA SER A 8 -2.83 4.82 9.90
C SER A 8 -3.27 3.66 9.03
N LEU A 9 -2.86 2.46 9.44
CA LEU A 9 -3.29 1.19 8.81
C LEU A 9 -4.77 0.88 9.05
N SER A 10 -5.35 1.48 10.08
CA SER A 10 -6.67 1.10 10.60
C SER A 10 -7.85 1.63 9.77
N PHE A 11 -7.63 2.58 8.87
CA PHE A 11 -8.71 3.40 8.30
C PHE A 11 -8.83 3.34 6.78
N GLU A 12 -7.81 2.81 6.10
CA GLU A 12 -7.79 2.73 4.66
C GLU A 12 -7.29 1.37 4.23
N HIS A 13 -7.97 0.74 3.27
CA HIS A 13 -7.50 -0.51 2.65
C HIS A 13 -6.09 -0.35 2.01
N PRO A 14 -5.20 -1.35 2.08
CA PRO A 14 -3.82 -1.24 1.58
C PRO A 14 -3.70 -0.88 0.09
N TYR A 15 -4.64 -1.36 -0.74
CA TYR A 15 -4.60 -1.12 -2.19
C TYR A 15 -4.70 0.37 -2.60
N PRO A 16 -5.74 1.15 -2.22
CA PRO A 16 -5.78 2.57 -2.51
C PRO A 16 -4.65 3.36 -1.82
N PHE A 17 -4.17 2.92 -0.65
CA PHE A 17 -3.05 3.56 0.03
C PHE A 17 -1.74 3.40 -0.75
N ALA A 18 -1.41 2.19 -1.22
CA ALA A 18 -0.22 1.93 -2.03
C ALA A 18 -0.16 2.82 -3.27
N ARG A 19 -1.31 3.03 -3.95
CA ARG A 19 -1.39 3.97 -5.08
C ARG A 19 -1.07 5.41 -4.67
N ARG A 20 -1.61 5.88 -3.55
CA ARG A 20 -1.36 7.24 -3.06
C ARG A 20 0.12 7.43 -2.69
N LEU A 21 0.70 6.43 -2.04
CA LEU A 21 2.10 6.43 -1.66
C LEU A 21 3.01 6.48 -2.89
N SER A 22 2.81 5.58 -3.86
CA SER A 22 3.55 5.56 -5.12
C SER A 22 3.37 6.86 -5.93
N THR A 23 2.16 7.41 -5.97
CA THR A 23 1.90 8.70 -6.64
C THR A 23 2.72 9.83 -6.01
N LEU A 24 2.72 9.94 -4.68
CA LEU A 24 3.50 10.95 -3.97
C LEU A 24 5.00 10.73 -4.14
N ASP A 25 5.46 9.48 -4.15
CA ASP A 25 6.85 9.16 -4.40
C ASP A 25 7.31 9.65 -5.77
N HIS A 26 6.54 9.35 -6.83
CA HIS A 26 6.81 9.85 -8.18
C HIS A 26 6.75 11.38 -8.28
N LEU A 27 5.73 12.02 -7.70
CA LEU A 27 5.58 13.48 -7.74
C LEU A 27 6.71 14.20 -6.99
N THR A 28 7.16 13.63 -5.88
CA THR A 28 8.21 14.22 -5.06
C THR A 28 9.61 13.80 -5.50
N LYS A 29 9.74 12.83 -6.40
CA LYS A 29 10.99 12.20 -6.86
C LYS A 29 11.73 11.50 -5.71
N GLY A 30 11.08 10.55 -5.05
CA GLY A 30 11.75 9.72 -4.03
C GLY A 30 11.95 10.43 -2.68
N ARG A 31 11.09 11.40 -2.32
CA ARG A 31 11.29 12.25 -1.12
C ARG A 31 10.22 12.07 -0.06
N ILE A 32 9.40 11.03 -0.16
CA ILE A 32 8.42 10.71 0.87
C ILE A 32 9.02 9.80 1.95
N GLY A 33 8.49 9.92 3.16
CA GLY A 33 8.63 8.93 4.22
C GLY A 33 7.24 8.64 4.78
N TRP A 34 7.00 7.38 5.12
CA TRP A 34 5.76 6.96 5.77
C TRP A 34 6.04 6.58 7.22
N ASN A 35 5.47 7.35 8.15
CA ASN A 35 5.38 6.99 9.56
C ASN A 35 4.18 6.06 9.76
N ILE A 36 4.47 4.76 9.88
CA ILE A 36 3.48 3.70 10.04
C ILE A 36 2.93 3.76 11.47
N VAL A 37 1.62 3.89 11.60
CA VAL A 37 0.95 3.93 12.91
C VAL A 37 -0.28 3.02 12.91
N THR A 38 -0.48 2.32 14.01
CA THR A 38 -1.73 1.60 14.31
C THR A 38 -2.58 2.52 15.19
N SER A 39 -3.71 3.02 14.68
CA SER A 39 -4.52 3.98 15.45
C SER A 39 -5.06 3.38 16.75
N TYR A 40 -4.86 4.09 17.86
CA TYR A 40 -5.31 3.70 19.20
C TYR A 40 -6.54 4.50 19.69
N LEU A 41 -6.99 5.51 18.94
CA LEU A 41 -8.07 6.39 19.37
C LEU A 41 -9.45 5.80 19.03
N GLU A 42 -10.21 5.50 20.08
CA GLU A 42 -11.56 4.93 20.01
C GLU A 42 -12.54 5.82 19.22
N SER A 43 -12.38 7.15 19.27
CA SER A 43 -13.18 8.09 18.50
C SER A 43 -13.01 7.93 16.99
N GLY A 44 -11.79 7.64 16.52
CA GLY A 44 -11.49 7.36 15.12
C GLY A 44 -12.17 6.08 14.66
N ALA A 45 -12.03 5.00 15.45
CA ALA A 45 -12.66 3.71 15.17
C ALA A 45 -14.20 3.82 15.06
N ARG A 46 -14.85 4.57 15.97
CA ARG A 46 -16.31 4.80 15.93
C ARG A 46 -16.74 5.54 14.66
N ASN A 47 -16.00 6.57 14.24
CA ASN A 47 -16.35 7.39 13.09
C ASN A 47 -16.23 6.66 11.74
N ILE A 48 -15.52 5.55 11.69
CA ILE A 48 -15.40 4.71 10.50
C ILE A 48 -16.09 3.34 10.65
N GLY A 49 -16.96 3.20 11.66
CA GLY A 49 -17.86 2.05 11.79
C GLY A 49 -17.27 0.80 12.46
N HIS A 50 -16.08 0.86 13.07
CA HIS A 50 -15.54 -0.27 13.82
C HIS A 50 -16.16 -0.35 15.23
N ARG A 51 -16.56 -1.56 15.64
CA ARG A 51 -17.41 -1.78 16.83
C ARG A 51 -16.69 -1.72 18.18
N ALA A 52 -15.36 -1.81 18.22
CA ALA A 52 -14.51 -1.54 19.39
C ALA A 52 -13.04 -1.65 18.96
N GLN A 53 -12.12 -1.16 19.79
CA GLN A 53 -10.67 -1.38 19.65
C GLN A 53 -10.37 -2.90 19.59
N THR A 54 -9.68 -3.36 18.54
CA THR A 54 -9.06 -4.69 18.48
C THR A 54 -8.00 -4.83 19.57
N ASP A 55 -7.78 -6.05 20.07
CA ASP A 55 -6.72 -6.35 21.03
C ASP A 55 -5.36 -5.85 20.52
N HIS A 56 -4.45 -5.45 21.42
CA HIS A 56 -3.18 -4.83 21.07
C HIS A 56 -2.36 -5.73 20.14
N ASP A 57 -2.30 -7.03 20.42
CA ASP A 57 -1.50 -7.99 19.65
C ASP A 57 -2.11 -8.21 18.25
N ALA A 58 -3.44 -8.33 18.16
CA ALA A 58 -4.14 -8.44 16.88
C ALA A 58 -3.95 -7.22 15.95
N ARG A 59 -3.57 -6.05 16.48
CA ARG A 59 -3.24 -4.88 15.64
C ARG A 59 -1.92 -5.03 14.93
N TYR A 60 -0.94 -5.68 15.55
CA TYR A 60 0.36 -5.91 14.94
C TYR A 60 0.28 -7.00 13.88
N ASP A 61 -0.49 -8.07 14.11
CA ASP A 61 -0.77 -9.08 13.07
C ASP A 61 -1.46 -8.45 11.84
N TYR A 62 -2.47 -7.61 12.09
CA TYR A 62 -3.11 -6.82 11.03
C TYR A 62 -2.12 -5.89 10.32
N ALA A 63 -1.24 -5.23 11.08
CA ALA A 63 -0.24 -4.31 10.54
C ALA A 63 0.78 -5.02 9.65
N ASP A 64 1.25 -6.19 10.09
CA ASP A 64 2.19 -7.02 9.35
C ASP A 64 1.58 -7.47 8.03
N GLU A 65 0.34 -7.96 8.03
CA GLU A 65 -0.34 -8.34 6.79
C GLU A 65 -0.58 -7.14 5.87
N TYR A 66 -0.96 -5.98 6.43
CA TYR A 66 -1.11 -4.75 5.67
C TYR A 66 0.18 -4.39 4.94
N LEU A 67 1.30 -4.39 5.64
CA LEU A 67 2.61 -4.09 5.07
C LEU A 67 3.02 -5.13 4.03
N GLN A 68 2.73 -6.41 4.24
CA GLN A 68 2.95 -7.45 3.23
C GLN A 68 2.19 -7.16 1.94
N VAL A 69 0.93 -6.73 2.01
CA VAL A 69 0.17 -6.32 0.81
C VAL A 69 0.83 -5.13 0.12
N VAL A 70 1.18 -4.08 0.87
CA VAL A 70 1.80 -2.88 0.32
C VAL A 70 3.15 -3.20 -0.33
N TYR A 71 4.01 -3.98 0.30
CA TYR A 71 5.30 -4.38 -0.26
C TYR A 71 5.14 -5.22 -1.52
N LYS A 72 4.22 -6.18 -1.55
CA LYS A 72 3.93 -6.95 -2.76
C LYS A 72 3.51 -6.04 -3.93
N LEU A 73 2.70 -5.02 -3.65
CA LEU A 73 2.26 -4.05 -4.68
C LEU A 73 3.40 -3.16 -5.18
N LEU A 74 4.22 -2.62 -4.26
CA LEU A 74 5.27 -1.65 -4.61
C LEU A 74 6.52 -2.31 -5.22
N GLU A 75 6.93 -3.46 -4.70
CA GLU A 75 8.21 -4.09 -5.04
C GLU A 75 8.05 -5.28 -6.01
N GLY A 76 6.88 -5.93 -6.02
CA GLY A 76 6.69 -7.22 -6.71
C GLY A 76 5.74 -7.18 -7.91
N SER A 77 4.81 -6.23 -7.96
CA SER A 77 3.78 -6.22 -9.01
C SER A 77 4.32 -5.72 -10.35
N TRP A 78 5.37 -4.90 -10.36
CA TRP A 78 6.00 -4.36 -11.56
C TRP A 78 7.50 -4.54 -11.46
N GLU A 79 8.11 -5.25 -12.42
CA GLU A 79 9.55 -5.42 -12.45
C GLU A 79 10.27 -4.15 -12.93
N ASP A 80 11.56 -4.06 -12.59
CA ASP A 80 12.46 -3.10 -13.21
C ASP A 80 12.47 -3.23 -14.74
N GLY A 81 12.29 -2.08 -15.40
CA GLY A 81 12.19 -2.01 -16.85
C GLY A 81 10.86 -2.50 -17.43
N ALA A 82 9.81 -2.71 -16.63
CA ALA A 82 8.46 -2.96 -17.13
C ALA A 82 7.92 -1.78 -17.95
N ILE A 83 8.35 -0.55 -17.67
CA ILE A 83 7.98 0.67 -18.42
C ILE A 83 8.94 0.87 -19.60
N LEU A 84 8.46 0.66 -20.82
CA LEU A 84 9.25 0.77 -22.05
C LEU A 84 9.12 2.13 -22.75
N ARG A 85 7.91 2.73 -22.72
CA ARG A 85 7.57 3.99 -23.43
C ARG A 85 7.97 4.00 -24.91
N ASP A 86 7.84 2.86 -25.60
CA ASP A 86 8.19 2.72 -27.01
C ASP A 86 7.06 3.23 -27.92
N ARG A 87 7.24 4.46 -28.42
CA ARG A 87 6.28 5.09 -29.32
C ARG A 87 6.25 4.47 -30.72
N GLN A 88 7.37 3.93 -31.21
CA GLN A 88 7.45 3.34 -32.55
C GLN A 88 6.66 2.04 -32.60
N ARG A 89 6.84 1.19 -31.59
CA ARG A 89 6.12 -0.09 -31.46
C ARG A 89 4.73 0.07 -30.83
N ARG A 90 4.39 1.25 -30.30
CA ARG A 90 3.16 1.57 -29.56
C ARG A 90 3.00 0.70 -28.30
N ILE A 91 4.10 0.42 -27.61
CA ILE A 91 4.14 -0.37 -26.38
C ILE A 91 4.57 0.53 -25.24
N PHE A 92 3.68 0.81 -24.28
CA PHE A 92 4.04 1.61 -23.11
C PHE A 92 4.74 0.79 -22.04
N SER A 93 4.25 -0.43 -21.80
CA SER A 93 4.77 -1.35 -20.79
C SER A 93 4.82 -2.78 -21.30
N ASP A 94 5.74 -3.58 -20.77
CA ASP A 94 5.86 -5.01 -21.04
C ASP A 94 4.90 -5.80 -20.13
N PRO A 95 3.83 -6.41 -20.65
CA PRO A 95 2.88 -7.16 -19.83
C PRO A 95 3.50 -8.41 -19.20
N ALA A 96 4.61 -8.95 -19.75
CA ALA A 96 5.29 -10.10 -19.16
C ALA A 96 6.02 -9.76 -17.85
N LYS A 97 6.18 -8.47 -17.55
CA LYS A 97 6.84 -7.92 -16.36
C LYS A 97 5.88 -7.32 -15.33
N ILE A 98 4.58 -7.51 -15.53
CA ILE A 98 3.52 -6.99 -14.67
C ILE A 98 2.73 -8.18 -14.12
N HIS A 99 2.72 -8.31 -12.80
CA HIS A 99 2.26 -9.50 -12.12
C HIS A 99 1.17 -9.19 -11.09
N PRO A 100 0.11 -10.02 -11.02
CA PRO A 100 -0.80 -9.99 -9.88
C PRO A 100 -0.08 -10.46 -8.62
N ILE A 101 -0.33 -9.80 -7.50
CA ILE A 101 0.29 -10.16 -6.22
C ILE A 101 -0.34 -11.39 -5.56
N ASN A 102 -1.56 -11.75 -5.98
CA ASN A 102 -2.35 -12.88 -5.49
C ASN A 102 -2.35 -13.05 -3.97
N HIS A 103 -2.42 -11.95 -3.21
CA HIS A 103 -2.36 -11.97 -1.76
C HIS A 103 -3.68 -12.53 -1.20
N LYS A 104 -3.56 -13.55 -0.34
CA LYS A 104 -4.66 -14.13 0.44
C LYS A 104 -4.14 -14.37 1.85
N GLY A 105 -4.51 -13.51 2.78
CA GLY A 105 -4.16 -13.62 4.19
C GLY A 105 -5.41 -13.73 5.05
N GLU A 106 -5.23 -13.50 6.35
CA GLU A 106 -6.30 -13.52 7.34
C GLU A 106 -7.17 -12.25 7.23
N PHE A 107 -6.52 -11.10 7.01
CA PHE A 107 -7.17 -9.79 7.02
C PHE A 107 -7.52 -9.27 5.62
N PHE A 108 -6.76 -9.65 4.59
CA PHE A 108 -6.82 -9.09 3.25
C PHE A 108 -6.82 -10.16 2.15
N GLN A 109 -7.64 -9.89 1.13
CA GLN A 109 -7.62 -10.62 -0.13
C GLN A 109 -7.45 -9.62 -1.28
N VAL A 110 -6.27 -9.59 -1.87
CA VAL A 110 -5.88 -8.61 -2.90
C VAL A 110 -5.27 -9.33 -4.10
N PRO A 111 -6.02 -9.50 -5.20
CA PRO A 111 -5.52 -10.16 -6.40
C PRO A 111 -4.31 -9.48 -7.03
N GLY A 112 -4.25 -8.14 -6.99
CA GLY A 112 -3.27 -7.33 -7.72
C GLY A 112 -3.89 -6.66 -8.92
#